data_AF-A0A068MUE9-F1
#
_entry.id   AF-A0A068MUE9-F1
#
_cell.length_a   1.000
_cell.length_b   1.000
_cell.length_c   1.000
_cell.angle_alpha   90.00
_cell.angle_beta   90.00
_cell.angle_gamma   90.00
#
_symmetry.space_group_name_H-M   'P 1'
#
loop_
_entity.id
_entity.type
_entity.pdbx_description
1 polymer ?
#
loop_
_entity_poly.entity_id
_entity_poly.type
_entity_poly.pdbx_seq_one_letter_code
_entity_poly.pdbx_strand_id
1 'polypeptide(L)'
;MAADLKPIYQAATMEEAATALDAFSQKSDELYPTISQIWLPHWEHFIPIFGYPMEIRRVIYTTNAIESLNHSFCKIIKTKAVFPDEDYVFKLLYLAMKCIPKKWQRPIRDWRAAASHFAIPFPERFSL
;
A
#
# COMPACT_ATOMS: atom_id res chain seq x y z
N MET A 1 -5.55 13.69 10.42
CA MET A 1 -5.34 12.24 10.58
C MET A 1 -4.46 11.62 9.48
N ALA A 2 -4.90 11.53 8.22
CA ALA A 2 -4.08 10.89 7.17
C ALA A 2 -2.76 11.64 6.86
N ALA A 3 -2.77 12.97 6.93
CA ALA A 3 -1.56 13.78 6.77
C ALA A 3 -0.57 13.57 7.93
N ASP A 4 -1.06 13.31 9.14
CA ASP A 4 -0.25 13.14 10.34
C ASP A 4 0.48 11.78 10.36
N LEU A 5 0.06 10.82 9.53
CA LEU A 5 0.75 9.54 9.35
C LEU A 5 1.88 9.61 8.31
N LYS A 6 1.87 10.61 7.41
CA LYS A 6 2.90 10.74 6.35
C LYS A 6 4.33 10.79 6.90
N PRO A 7 4.63 11.52 8.00
CA PRO A 7 5.97 11.57 8.56
C PRO A 7 6.55 10.20 8.89
N ILE A 8 5.72 9.24 9.33
CA ILE A 8 6.15 7.87 9.65
C ILE A 8 6.69 7.16 8.39
N TYR A 9 5.98 7.30 7.27
CA TYR A 9 6.38 6.67 6.00
C TYR A 9 7.51 7.42 5.26
N GLN A 10 7.63 8.73 5.50
CA GLN A 10 8.59 9.62 4.82
C GLN A 10 9.91 9.78 5.56
N ALA A 11 10.00 9.31 6.82
CA ALA A 11 11.21 9.31 7.63
C ALA A 11 12.41 8.70 6.89
N ALA A 12 13.62 9.23 7.07
CA ALA A 12 14.80 8.69 6.43
C ALA A 12 15.24 7.39 7.11
N THR A 13 15.11 7.31 8.43
CA THR A 13 15.52 6.16 9.24
C THR A 13 14.37 5.58 10.08
N MET A 14 14.61 4.39 10.63
CA MET A 14 13.65 3.73 11.52
C MET A 14 13.42 4.54 12.81
N GLU A 15 14.48 5.14 13.36
CA GLU A 15 14.43 5.92 14.59
C GLU A 15 13.59 7.20 14.40
N GLU A 16 13.76 7.88 13.26
CA GLU A 16 12.92 9.02 12.90
C GLU A 16 11.45 8.62 12.75
N ALA A 17 11.18 7.44 12.17
CA ALA A 17 9.83 6.93 11.99
C ALA A 17 9.17 6.56 13.33
N ALA A 18 9.93 5.96 14.25
CA ALA A 18 9.46 5.65 15.60
C ALA A 18 9.14 6.94 16.37
N THR A 19 10.02 7.95 16.29
CA THR A 19 9.77 9.28 16.88
C THR A 19 8.51 9.93 16.30
N ALA A 20 8.29 9.80 14.99
CA ALA A 20 7.09 10.28 14.34
C ALA A 20 5.83 9.52 14.77
N LEU A 21 5.93 8.21 15.03
CA LEU A 21 4.84 7.41 15.56
C LEU A 21 4.48 7.84 16.99
N ASP A 22 5.47 8.07 17.86
CA ASP A 22 5.22 8.56 19.23
C ASP A 22 4.52 9.93 19.22
N ALA A 23 5.01 10.86 18.38
CA ALA A 23 4.38 12.17 18.22
C ALA A 23 2.94 12.06 17.65
N PHE A 24 2.72 11.12 16.73
CA PHE A 24 1.40 10.84 16.19
C PHE A 24 0.45 10.30 17.26
N SER A 25 0.92 9.37 18.11
CA SER A 25 0.16 8.78 19.21
C SER A 25 -0.25 9.82 20.24
N GLN A 26 0.68 10.68 20.67
CA GLN A 26 0.37 11.77 21.62
C GLN A 26 -0.75 12.70 21.12
N LYS A 27 -0.76 13.00 19.82
CA LYS A 27 -1.76 13.88 19.21
C LYS A 27 -3.09 13.17 18.92
N SER A 28 -3.03 11.92 18.46
CA SER A 28 -4.20 11.21 17.92
C SER A 28 -4.95 10.42 18.97
N ASP A 29 -4.30 10.00 20.05
CA ASP A 29 -4.93 9.14 21.06
C ASP A 29 -6.00 9.85 21.89
N GLU A 30 -5.94 11.19 21.96
CA GLU A 30 -7.00 11.99 22.61
C GLU A 30 -8.34 11.85 21.89
N LEU A 31 -8.33 11.75 20.56
CA LEU A 31 -9.53 11.65 19.73
C LEU A 31 -9.81 10.21 19.27
N TYR A 32 -8.76 9.41 19.07
CA TYR A 32 -8.80 8.10 18.42
C TYR A 32 -7.74 7.13 19.01
N PRO A 33 -7.91 6.69 20.27
CA PRO A 33 -6.93 5.86 20.99
C PRO A 33 -6.67 4.51 20.32
N THR A 34 -7.60 4.02 19.49
CA THR A 34 -7.47 2.73 18.81
C THR A 34 -6.39 2.75 17.72
N ILE A 35 -6.02 3.92 17.17
CA ILE A 35 -5.07 3.95 16.06
C ILE A 35 -3.69 3.49 16.53
N SER A 36 -3.18 4.07 17.62
CA SER A 36 -1.87 3.70 18.16
C SER A 36 -1.84 2.25 18.64
N GLN A 37 -2.95 1.74 19.16
CA GLN A 37 -3.10 0.33 19.56
C GLN A 37 -2.99 -0.65 18.39
N ILE A 38 -3.27 -0.22 17.16
CA ILE A 38 -3.06 -1.04 15.95
C ILE A 38 -1.60 -0.92 15.48
N TRP A 39 -0.99 0.26 15.60
CA TRP A 39 0.37 0.48 15.09
C TRP A 39 1.44 -0.19 15.95
N LEU A 40 1.38 -0.02 17.28
CA LEU A 40 2.43 -0.46 18.19
C LEU A 40 2.69 -1.99 18.12
N PRO A 41 1.67 -2.87 18.13
CA PRO A 41 1.91 -4.32 18.05
C PRO A 41 2.39 -4.77 16.67
N HIS A 42 2.08 -4.00 15.62
CA HIS A 42 2.42 -4.34 14.24
C HIS A 42 3.68 -3.62 13.73
N TRP A 43 4.33 -2.82 14.58
CA TRP A 43 5.49 -2.01 14.20
C TRP A 43 6.62 -2.84 13.58
N GLU A 44 6.89 -4.01 14.15
CA GLU A 44 7.90 -4.95 13.63
C GLU A 44 7.63 -5.42 12.19
N HIS A 45 6.36 -5.49 11.77
CA HIS A 45 6.00 -5.80 10.39
C HIS A 45 6.17 -4.62 9.43
N PHE A 46 6.20 -3.39 9.96
CA PHE A 46 6.39 -2.16 9.20
C PHE A 46 7.88 -1.85 8.95
N ILE A 47 8.73 -2.07 9.96
CA ILE A 47 10.17 -1.81 9.92
C ILE A 47 10.89 -2.25 8.62
N PRO A 48 10.61 -3.44 8.03
CA PRO A 48 11.30 -3.89 6.82
C PRO A 48 11.21 -2.93 5.63
N ILE A 49 10.23 -2.02 5.61
CA ILE A 49 10.10 -1.02 4.55
C ILE A 49 11.34 -0.12 4.45
N PHE A 50 12.04 0.15 5.58
CA PHE A 50 13.25 0.99 5.62
C PHE A 50 14.48 0.33 5.00
N GLY A 51 14.43 -0.97 4.69
CA GLY A 51 15.45 -1.64 3.86
C GLY A 51 15.43 -1.17 2.40
N TYR A 52 14.41 -0.41 1.99
CA TYR A 52 14.26 0.11 0.63
C TYR A 52 14.50 1.62 0.56
N PRO A 53 15.05 2.12 -0.56
CA PRO A 53 15.18 3.55 -0.81
C PRO A 53 13.81 4.22 -0.95
N MET A 54 13.76 5.54 -0.77
CA MET A 54 12.52 6.31 -0.70
C MET A 54 11.64 6.16 -1.96
N GLU A 55 12.26 5.99 -3.12
CA GLU A 55 11.60 5.79 -4.41
C GLU A 55 10.75 4.52 -4.41
N ILE A 56 11.30 3.42 -3.86
CA ILE A 56 10.60 2.13 -3.72
C ILE A 56 9.57 2.22 -2.60
N ARG A 57 9.94 2.79 -1.44
CA ARG A 57 9.02 2.94 -0.31
C ARG A 57 7.75 3.67 -0.70
N ARG A 58 7.87 4.72 -1.52
CA ARG A 58 6.71 5.46 -2.02
C ARG A 58 5.74 4.56 -2.78
N VAL A 59 6.23 3.64 -3.60
CA VAL A 59 5.35 2.70 -4.32
C VAL A 59 4.62 1.78 -3.34
N ILE A 60 5.32 1.31 -2.30
CA ILE A 60 4.76 0.40 -1.28
C ILE A 60 3.61 1.08 -0.51
N TYR A 61 3.83 2.29 0.01
CA TYR A 61 2.79 2.96 0.82
C TYR A 61 1.75 3.71 -0.01
N THR A 62 1.93 3.86 -1.33
CA THR A 62 0.86 4.41 -2.18
C THR A 62 -0.27 3.41 -2.35
N THR A 63 -1.42 3.72 -1.77
CA THR A 63 -2.62 2.88 -1.80
C THR A 63 -3.37 2.96 -3.12
N ASN A 64 -3.05 3.93 -4.00
CA ASN A 64 -3.76 4.19 -5.27
C ASN A 64 -4.03 2.95 -6.12
N ALA A 65 -3.08 2.02 -6.22
CA ALA A 65 -3.27 0.80 -7.03
C ALA A 65 -4.33 -0.13 -6.42
N ILE A 66 -4.22 -0.39 -5.11
CA ILE A 66 -5.13 -1.27 -4.36
C ILE A 66 -6.51 -0.61 -4.25
N GLU A 67 -6.57 0.67 -3.90
CA GLU A 67 -7.81 1.44 -3.78
C GLU A 67 -8.54 1.57 -5.12
N SER A 68 -7.82 1.81 -6.23
CA SER A 68 -8.43 1.89 -7.57
C SER A 68 -9.06 0.55 -7.99
N LEU A 69 -8.41 -0.56 -7.64
CA LEU A 69 -8.91 -1.92 -7.87
C LEU A 69 -10.15 -2.19 -7.01
N ASN A 70 -10.07 -1.96 -5.70
CA ASN A 70 -11.19 -2.12 -4.77
C ASN A 70 -12.38 -1.25 -5.17
N HIS A 71 -12.13 0.00 -5.56
CA HIS A 71 -13.17 0.90 -6.05
C HIS A 71 -13.87 0.34 -7.30
N SER A 72 -13.11 -0.23 -8.24
CA SER A 72 -13.65 -0.84 -9.45
C SER A 72 -14.54 -2.05 -9.13
N PHE A 73 -14.13 -2.90 -8.18
CA PHE A 73 -14.94 -4.03 -7.73
C PHE A 73 -16.21 -3.58 -7.01
N CYS A 74 -16.10 -2.68 -6.04
CA CYS A 74 -17.24 -2.11 -5.33
C CYS A 74 -18.25 -1.49 -6.29
N LYS A 75 -17.80 -0.79 -7.34
CA LYS A 75 -18.69 -0.20 -8.35
C LYS A 75 -19.52 -1.25 -9.08
N ILE A 76 -18.93 -2.40 -9.41
CA ILE A 76 -19.60 -3.47 -10.14
C ILE A 76 -20.55 -4.22 -9.21
N ILE A 77 -20.11 -4.56 -8.00
CA ILE A 77 -20.92 -5.26 -7.00
C ILE A 77 -22.14 -4.43 -6.60
N LYS A 78 -22.00 -3.11 -6.40
CA LYS A 78 -23.11 -2.21 -6.01
C LYS A 78 -24.29 -2.21 -6.98
N THR A 79 -24.08 -2.59 -8.24
CA THR A 79 -25.16 -2.67 -9.24
C THR A 79 -25.95 -3.99 -9.18
N LYS A 80 -25.52 -4.95 -8.35
CA LYS A 80 -26.16 -6.26 -8.19
C LYS A 80 -26.80 -6.33 -6.79
N ALA A 81 -28.11 -6.58 -6.76
CA ALA A 81 -28.85 -6.72 -5.50
C ALA A 81 -28.69 -8.11 -4.86
N VAL A 82 -28.56 -9.16 -5.68
CA VAL A 82 -28.41 -10.56 -5.26
C VAL A 82 -27.47 -11.28 -6.21
N PHE A 83 -26.67 -12.20 -5.67
CA PHE A 83 -25.83 -13.11 -6.44
C PHE A 83 -26.45 -14.52 -6.44
N PRO A 84 -26.61 -15.17 -7.61
CA PRO A 84 -27.22 -16.50 -7.70
C PRO A 84 -26.40 -17.61 -7.01
N ASP A 85 -25.07 -17.54 -7.13
CA ASP A 85 -24.11 -18.51 -6.61
C ASP A 85 -22.71 -17.86 -6.51
N GLU A 86 -21.75 -18.57 -5.90
CA GLU A 86 -20.37 -18.09 -5.72
C GLU A 86 -19.62 -17.95 -7.05
N ASP A 87 -19.82 -18.87 -8.00
CA ASP A 87 -19.17 -18.85 -9.31
C ASP A 87 -19.53 -17.59 -10.11
N TYR A 88 -20.77 -17.11 -9.96
CA TYR A 88 -21.21 -15.86 -10.56
C TYR A 88 -20.38 -14.67 -10.05
N VAL A 89 -20.10 -14.62 -8.74
CA VAL A 89 -19.28 -13.57 -8.14
C VAL A 89 -17.85 -13.62 -8.69
N PHE A 90 -17.24 -14.80 -8.74
CA PHE A 90 -15.90 -14.98 -9.29
C PHE A 90 -15.81 -14.58 -10.76
N LYS A 91 -16.79 -15.00 -11.59
CA LYS A 91 -16.86 -14.60 -13.01
C LYS A 91 -16.96 -13.08 -13.15
N LEU A 92 -17.77 -12.43 -12.32
CA LEU A 92 -17.95 -10.98 -12.37
C LEU A 92 -16.66 -10.24 -11.99
N LEU A 93 -16.00 -10.64 -10.90
CA LEU A 93 -14.70 -10.07 -10.49
C LEU A 93 -13.61 -10.33 -11.54
N TYR A 94 -13.59 -11.50 -12.15
CA TYR A 94 -12.67 -11.82 -13.24
C TYR A 94 -12.85 -10.89 -14.45
N LEU A 95 -14.09 -10.68 -14.88
CA LEU A 95 -14.40 -9.74 -15.97
C LEU A 95 -14.01 -8.30 -15.61
N ALA A 96 -14.21 -7.91 -14.35
CA ALA A 96 -13.76 -6.62 -13.84
C ALA A 96 -12.23 -6.47 -13.96
N MET A 97 -11.48 -7.47 -13.49
CA MET A 97 -10.02 -7.50 -13.56
C MET A 97 -9.52 -7.39 -15.01
N LYS A 98 -10.15 -8.09 -15.95
CA LYS A 98 -9.82 -7.97 -17.38
C LYS A 98 -9.96 -6.56 -17.95
N CYS A 99 -10.79 -5.71 -17.34
CA CYS A 99 -10.98 -4.33 -17.77
C CYS A 99 -9.97 -3.35 -17.14
N ILE A 100 -9.32 -3.70 -16.03
CA ILE A 100 -8.41 -2.83 -15.28
C ILE A 100 -7.15 -2.44 -16.08
N PRO A 101 -6.47 -3.37 -16.79
CA PRO A 101 -5.27 -3.03 -17.57
C PRO A 101 -5.49 -1.91 -18.60
N LYS A 102 -6.72 -1.76 -19.12
CA LYS A 102 -7.07 -0.68 -20.06
C LYS A 102 -6.88 0.71 -19.46
N LYS A 103 -6.95 0.84 -18.13
CA LYS A 103 -6.74 2.09 -17.39
C LYS A 103 -5.31 2.24 -16.88
N TRP A 104 -4.59 1.14 -16.68
CA TRP A 104 -3.24 1.10 -16.10
C TRP A 104 -2.18 1.11 -17.20
N GLN A 105 -2.20 2.16 -18.03
CA GLN A 105 -1.25 2.30 -19.15
C GLN A 105 0.04 3.02 -18.78
N ARG A 106 0.06 3.73 -17.65
CA ARG A 106 1.23 4.51 -17.22
C ARG A 106 2.23 3.58 -16.52
N PRO A 107 3.51 3.62 -16.91
CA PRO A 107 4.54 2.84 -16.23
C PRO A 107 4.76 3.35 -14.80
N ILE A 108 5.27 2.48 -13.94
CA ILE A 108 5.69 2.86 -12.59
C ILE A 108 6.83 3.87 -12.71
N ARG A 109 6.69 5.00 -12.01
CA ARG A 109 7.69 6.07 -12.01
C ARG A 109 9.00 5.54 -11.45
N ASP A 110 10.11 5.89 -12.08
CA ASP A 110 11.47 5.56 -11.61
C ASP A 110 11.75 4.04 -11.48
N TRP A 111 10.98 3.19 -12.19
CA TRP A 111 11.10 1.72 -12.10
C TRP A 111 12.51 1.20 -12.38
N ARG A 112 13.23 1.81 -13.32
CA ARG A 112 14.59 1.37 -13.66
C ARG A 112 15.56 1.52 -12.48
N ALA A 113 15.46 2.63 -11.73
CA ALA A 113 16.25 2.84 -10.53
C ALA A 113 15.89 1.82 -9.45
N ALA A 114 14.59 1.57 -9.26
CA ALA A 114 14.11 0.53 -8.34
C ALA A 114 14.63 -0.87 -8.71
N ALA A 115 14.60 -1.24 -9.99
CA ALA A 115 15.12 -2.51 -10.48
C ALA A 115 16.62 -2.69 -10.19
N SER A 116 17.42 -1.63 -10.41
CA SER A 116 18.84 -1.63 -10.02
C SER A 116 19.04 -1.85 -8.53
N HIS A 117 18.21 -1.23 -7.69
CA HIS A 117 18.24 -1.46 -6.24
C HIS A 117 17.88 -2.90 -5.86
N PHE A 118 16.96 -3.56 -6.56
CA PHE A 118 16.61 -4.97 -6.31
C PHE A 118 17.68 -5.94 -6.80
N ALA A 119 18.40 -5.62 -7.86
CA ALA A 119 19.46 -6.48 -8.40
C ALA A 119 20.67 -6.65 -7.46
N ILE A 120 20.94 -5.67 -6.59
CA ILE A 120 22.03 -5.76 -5.62
C ILE A 120 21.78 -6.85 -4.54
N PRO A 121 20.66 -6.82 -3.78
CA PRO A 121 20.35 -7.85 -2.79
C PRO A 121 19.84 -9.16 -3.40
N PHE A 122 19.33 -9.15 -4.65
CA PHE A 122 18.73 -10.32 -5.29
C PHE A 122 19.28 -10.56 -6.72
N PRO A 123 20.60 -10.82 -6.87
CA PRO A 123 21.23 -10.92 -8.19
C PRO A 123 20.71 -12.09 -9.03
N GLU A 124 20.29 -13.19 -8.40
CA GLU A 124 19.73 -14.35 -9.12
C GLU A 124 18.28 -14.15 -9.58
N ARG A 125 17.59 -13.11 -9.09
CA ARG A 125 16.18 -12.82 -9.41
C ARG A 125 16.00 -11.66 -10.38
N PHE A 126 16.98 -10.75 -10.42
CA PHE A 126 16.95 -9.57 -11.28
C PHE A 126 18.22 -9.53 -12.12
N SER A 127 18.12 -9.97 -13.37
CA SER A 127 19.14 -9.71 -14.38
C SER A 127 19.05 -8.26 -14.83
N LEU A 128 20.13 -7.51 -14.67
CA LEU A 128 20.27 -6.14 -15.20
C LEU A 128 20.55 -6.13 -16.71
#